data_AF-A0A6J4NGC3-F1
#
_entry.id   AF-A0A6J4NGC3-F1
#
_cell.length_a   1.000
_cell.length_b   1.000
_cell.length_c   1.000
_cell.angle_alpha   90.00
_cell.angle_beta   90.00
_cell.angle_gamma   90.00
#
_symmetry.space_group_name_H-M   'P 1'
#
loop_
_entity.id
_entity.type
_entity.pdbx_description
1 polymer ?
#
loop_
_entity_poly.entity_id
_entity_poly.type
_entity_poly.pdbx_seq_one_letter_code
_entity_poly.pdbx_strand_id
1 'polypeptide(L)'
;MDYNTGSGSGGPDDQSRPMYGGQQQGNLGVSTKGFFGSLFDISFRSFVTGKIIGILYVISVVILALISIFYIVVAFNNSATFGAVTLLILAPLFFLFSVIYVRVLLELAMVLFRIAENTTEMVRQGRR
;
A
#
# COMPACT_ATOMS: atom_id res chain seq x y z
N MET A 1 -22.59 -74.69 -50.01
CA MET A 1 -21.31 -74.98 -49.34
C MET A 1 -20.92 -73.72 -48.60
N ASP A 2 -21.25 -73.67 -47.31
CA ASP A 2 -20.70 -72.72 -46.35
C ASP A 2 -19.20 -72.95 -46.20
N TYR A 3 -18.42 -71.89 -45.96
CA TYR A 3 -17.47 -71.80 -44.85
C TYR A 3 -17.10 -70.34 -44.54
N ASN A 4 -17.61 -69.91 -43.39
CA ASN A 4 -16.97 -69.02 -42.42
C ASN A 4 -15.43 -69.11 -42.40
N THR A 5 -14.75 -67.97 -42.52
CA THR A 5 -13.36 -67.76 -42.04
C THR A 5 -13.15 -66.31 -41.63
N GLY A 6 -12.66 -66.06 -40.41
CA GLY A 6 -12.09 -64.75 -40.04
C GLY A 6 -12.55 -64.15 -38.73
N SER A 7 -12.31 -64.85 -37.63
CA SER A 7 -12.33 -64.36 -36.25
C SER A 7 -11.22 -63.33 -35.98
N GLY A 8 -11.57 -62.19 -35.40
CA GLY A 8 -10.68 -61.29 -34.64
C GLY A 8 -11.49 -60.65 -33.51
N SER A 9 -11.48 -61.24 -32.30
CA SER A 9 -10.50 -61.03 -31.21
C SER A 9 -10.70 -59.67 -30.52
N GLY A 10 -11.14 -59.73 -29.26
CA GLY A 10 -11.61 -58.63 -28.44
C GLY A 10 -10.64 -57.46 -28.30
N GLY A 11 -11.22 -56.26 -28.21
CA GLY A 11 -10.57 -55.06 -27.72
C GLY A 11 -10.94 -54.83 -26.25
N PRO A 12 -10.01 -54.36 -25.41
CA PRO A 12 -10.10 -54.45 -23.96
C PRO A 12 -10.93 -53.32 -23.35
N ASP A 13 -11.67 -53.67 -22.29
CA ASP A 13 -11.72 -52.96 -21.01
C ASP A 13 -11.40 -51.46 -21.08
N ASP A 14 -12.43 -50.61 -21.30
CA ASP A 14 -12.31 -49.18 -21.00
C ASP A 14 -12.40 -48.99 -19.48
N GLN A 15 -11.30 -49.38 -18.84
CA GLN A 15 -10.99 -49.15 -17.45
C GLN A 15 -10.78 -47.66 -17.21
N SER A 16 -11.45 -47.18 -16.17
CA SER A 16 -10.89 -46.19 -15.25
C SER A 16 -10.61 -44.82 -15.87
N ARG A 17 -11.63 -43.96 -15.92
CA ARG A 17 -11.38 -42.52 -15.85
C ARG A 17 -10.91 -42.17 -14.43
N PRO A 18 -9.64 -41.80 -14.18
CA PRO A 18 -9.29 -41.22 -12.91
C PRO A 18 -9.99 -39.87 -12.79
N MET A 19 -10.83 -39.78 -11.77
CA MET A 19 -11.34 -38.52 -11.21
C MET A 19 -10.17 -37.55 -11.05
N TYR A 20 -10.23 -36.42 -11.76
CA TYR A 20 -9.41 -35.27 -11.42
C TYR A 20 -9.93 -34.68 -10.10
N GLY A 21 -9.46 -35.26 -9.00
CA GLY A 21 -9.47 -34.64 -7.67
C GLY A 21 -8.51 -33.46 -7.67
N GLY A 22 -8.92 -32.36 -8.29
CA GLY A 22 -8.24 -31.07 -8.23
C GLY A 22 -8.47 -30.45 -6.87
N GLN A 23 -7.64 -30.87 -5.92
CA GLN A 23 -7.22 -30.22 -4.68
C GLN A 23 -8.03 -28.97 -4.27
N GLN A 24 -8.78 -29.10 -3.17
CA GLN A 24 -9.09 -27.99 -2.29
C GLN A 24 -7.79 -27.22 -2.06
N GLN A 25 -7.70 -26.05 -2.69
CA GLN A 25 -6.61 -25.12 -2.49
C GLN A 25 -6.80 -24.59 -1.08
N GLY A 26 -6.24 -25.33 -0.13
CA GLY A 26 -6.08 -24.92 1.24
C GLY A 26 -5.55 -23.50 1.21
N ASN A 27 -6.29 -22.63 1.87
CA ASN A 27 -5.93 -21.27 2.19
C ASN A 27 -4.66 -21.32 3.04
N LEU A 28 -3.52 -21.63 2.39
CA LEU A 28 -2.18 -21.49 2.92
C LEU A 28 -2.10 -20.01 3.23
N GLY A 29 -2.17 -19.70 4.52
CA GLY A 29 -2.12 -18.35 5.05
C GLY A 29 -0.84 -17.65 4.62
N VAL A 30 -0.83 -17.18 3.37
CA VAL A 30 -0.17 -15.93 3.03
C VAL A 30 -1.04 -14.90 3.73
N SER A 31 -0.75 -14.69 5.01
CA SER A 31 -1.17 -13.51 5.73
C SER A 31 -0.58 -12.34 4.97
N THR A 32 -1.31 -11.91 3.94
CA THR A 32 -1.10 -10.66 3.24
C THR A 32 -1.18 -9.63 4.34
N LYS A 33 -0.01 -9.21 4.84
CA LYS A 33 0.11 -8.30 5.96
C LYS A 33 -0.76 -7.10 5.60
N GLY A 34 -1.84 -6.89 6.36
CA GLY A 34 -2.80 -5.83 6.05
C GLY A 34 -2.08 -4.49 5.97
N PHE A 35 -2.63 -3.54 5.23
CA PHE A 35 -2.06 -2.19 5.07
C PHE A 35 -1.57 -1.58 6.39
N PHE A 36 -2.33 -1.77 7.48
CA PHE A 36 -1.98 -1.34 8.83
C PHE A 36 -0.82 -2.13 9.45
N GLY A 37 -0.75 -3.45 9.26
CA GLY A 37 0.37 -4.27 9.74
C GLY A 37 1.67 -4.03 8.96
N SER A 38 1.57 -3.50 7.73
CA SER A 38 2.71 -3.04 6.95
C SER A 38 3.12 -1.60 7.30
N LEU A 39 2.19 -0.76 7.75
CA LEU A 39 2.45 0.60 8.23
C LEU A 39 3.26 0.64 9.53
N PHE A 40 2.95 -0.27 10.47
CA PHE A 40 3.67 -0.38 11.75
C PHE A 40 4.87 -1.34 11.68
N ASP A 41 5.38 -1.65 10.49
CA ASP A 41 6.55 -2.51 10.34
C ASP A 41 7.85 -1.72 10.56
N ILE A 42 8.34 -1.71 11.80
CA ILE A 42 9.59 -1.06 12.25
C ILE A 42 10.83 -1.58 11.48
N SER A 43 10.68 -2.71 10.76
CA SER A 43 11.73 -3.33 9.92
C SER A 43 12.00 -2.60 8.59
N PHE A 44 11.08 -1.76 8.09
CA PHE A 44 11.16 -1.05 6.79
C PHE A 44 11.54 -1.93 5.57
N ARG A 45 11.47 -3.27 5.66
CA ARG A 45 11.86 -4.20 4.58
C ARG A 45 10.95 -4.17 3.36
N SER A 46 9.76 -3.57 3.47
CA SER A 46 8.86 -3.30 2.36
C SER A 46 8.82 -1.78 2.16
N PHE A 47 9.21 -1.31 0.98
CA PHE A 47 9.10 0.10 0.58
C PHE A 47 7.62 0.43 0.33
N VAL A 48 6.81 0.47 1.38
CA VAL A 48 5.38 0.81 1.30
C VAL A 48 5.19 2.32 1.11
N THR A 49 6.28 3.10 1.18
CA THR A 49 6.26 4.56 1.21
C THR A 49 5.52 5.16 0.01
N GLY A 50 5.67 4.61 -1.20
CA GLY A 50 4.97 5.09 -2.40
C GLY A 50 3.44 5.11 -2.27
N LYS A 51 2.84 4.09 -1.65
CA LYS A 51 1.37 3.99 -1.45
C LYS A 51 0.87 4.80 -0.25
N ILE A 52 1.72 5.08 0.72
CA ILE A 52 1.34 5.67 2.01
C ILE A 52 1.45 7.21 2.01
N ILE A 53 2.24 7.81 1.11
CA ILE A 53 2.49 9.27 1.11
C ILE A 53 1.21 10.11 1.15
N GLY A 54 0.17 9.73 0.40
CA GLY A 54 -1.12 10.44 0.43
C GLY A 54 -1.79 10.38 1.82
N ILE A 55 -1.71 9.24 2.50
CA ILE A 55 -2.26 9.07 3.85
C ILE A 55 -1.42 9.85 4.88
N LEU A 56 -0.09 9.85 4.74
CA LEU A 56 0.78 10.66 5.58
C LEU A 56 0.52 12.15 5.43
N TYR A 57 0.23 12.63 4.22
CA TYR A 57 -0.15 14.02 4.01
C TYR A 57 -1.42 14.36 4.81
N VAL A 58 -2.48 13.58 4.65
CA VAL A 58 -3.76 13.82 5.36
C VAL A 58 -3.56 13.78 6.87
N ILE A 59 -2.86 12.77 7.38
CA ILE A 59 -2.56 12.65 8.82
C ILE A 59 -1.75 13.86 9.30
N SER A 60 -0.73 14.27 8.56
CA SER A 60 0.11 15.42 8.91
C SER A 60 -0.70 16.72 8.96
N VAL A 61 -1.58 16.95 7.97
CA VAL A 61 -2.46 18.13 7.94
C VAL A 61 -3.40 18.15 9.14
N VAL A 62 -4.00 17.00 9.49
CA VAL A 62 -4.87 16.88 10.67
C VAL A 62 -4.10 17.17 11.95
N ILE A 63 -2.90 16.60 12.11
CA ILE A 63 -2.04 16.85 13.28
C ILE A 63 -1.66 18.34 13.36
N LEU A 64 -1.27 18.96 12.25
CA LEU A 64 -0.94 20.39 12.21
C LEU A 64 -2.13 21.29 12.55
N ALA A 65 -3.33 20.91 12.14
CA ALA A 65 -4.55 21.61 12.52
C ALA A 65 -4.80 21.53 14.04
N LEU A 66 -4.66 20.33 14.62
CA LEU A 66 -4.80 20.12 16.07
C LEU A 66 -3.74 20.88 16.86
N ILE A 67 -2.48 20.88 16.41
CA ILE A 67 -1.38 21.67 17.00
C ILE A 67 -1.71 23.17 16.95
N SER A 68 -2.25 23.66 15.84
CA SER A 68 -2.63 25.07 15.69
C SER A 68 -3.73 25.46 16.67
N ILE A 69 -4.76 24.61 16.83
CA ILE A 69 -5.83 24.81 17.82
C ILE A 69 -5.26 24.83 19.24
N PHE A 70 -4.35 23.90 19.55
CA PHE A 70 -3.68 23.85 20.85
C PHE A 70 -2.94 25.17 21.15
N TYR A 71 -2.15 25.68 20.21
CA TYR A 71 -1.46 26.97 20.39
C TYR A 71 -2.41 28.14 20.58
N ILE A 72 -3.54 28.16 19.87
CA ILE A 72 -4.57 29.19 20.06
C ILE A 72 -5.10 29.15 21.51
N VAL A 73 -5.46 27.97 22.03
CA VAL A 73 -5.96 27.82 23.40
C VAL A 73 -4.92 28.27 24.42
N VAL A 74 -3.66 27.86 24.26
CA VAL A 74 -2.56 28.29 25.13
C VAL A 74 -2.37 29.81 25.06
N ALA A 75 -2.47 30.42 23.89
CA ALA A 75 -2.31 31.86 23.73
C ALA A 75 -3.42 32.65 24.45
N PHE A 76 -4.68 32.21 24.36
CA PHE A 76 -5.80 32.83 25.08
C PHE A 76 -5.69 32.69 26.60
N ASN A 77 -5.11 31.58 27.09
CA ASN A 77 -4.84 31.40 28.52
C ASN A 77 -3.78 32.38 29.05
N ASN A 78 -2.90 32.90 28.18
CA ASN A 78 -1.88 33.88 28.58
C ASN A 78 -2.43 35.32 28.56
N SER A 79 -3.08 35.74 27.48
CA SER A 79 -3.82 37.01 27.43
C SER A 79 -4.77 37.07 26.23
N ALA A 80 -5.83 37.88 26.34
CA ALA A 80 -6.78 38.08 25.24
C ALA A 80 -6.12 38.67 23.98
N THR A 81 -5.24 39.65 24.14
CA THR A 81 -4.51 40.28 23.02
C THR A 81 -3.59 39.28 22.32
N PHE A 82 -2.83 38.49 23.08
CA PHE A 82 -1.93 37.48 22.50
C PHE A 82 -2.72 36.35 21.83
N GLY A 83 -3.83 35.91 22.43
CA GLY A 83 -4.77 34.97 21.82
C GLY A 83 -5.32 35.46 20.49
N ALA A 84 -5.78 36.71 20.41
CA ALA A 84 -6.32 37.30 19.18
C ALA A 84 -5.26 37.41 18.07
N VAL A 85 -4.04 37.86 18.40
CA VAL A 85 -2.91 37.92 17.46
C VAL A 85 -2.54 36.51 16.97
N THR A 86 -2.55 35.53 17.87
CA THR A 86 -2.25 34.14 17.52
C THR A 86 -3.32 33.56 16.59
N LEU A 87 -4.60 33.75 16.91
CA LEU A 87 -5.71 33.25 16.10
C LEU A 87 -5.76 33.85 14.69
N LEU A 88 -5.55 35.16 14.55
CA LEU A 88 -5.72 35.86 13.28
C LEU A 88 -4.48 35.85 12.40
N ILE A 89 -3.28 35.78 13.00
CA ILE A 89 -2.02 35.94 12.28
C ILE A 89 -1.15 34.70 12.43
N LEU A 90 -0.72 34.36 13.64
CA LEU A 90 0.32 33.34 13.82
C LEU A 90 -0.19 31.93 13.46
N ALA A 91 -1.39 31.54 13.86
CA ALA A 91 -1.92 30.21 13.62
C ALA A 91 -2.19 29.94 12.13
N PRO A 92 -2.86 30.84 11.37
CA PRO A 92 -2.99 30.68 9.92
C PRO A 92 -1.64 30.65 9.20
N LEU A 93 -0.70 31.51 9.61
CA LEU A 93 0.62 31.60 9.01
C LEU A 93 1.44 30.33 9.27
N PHE A 94 1.46 29.88 10.53
CA PHE A 94 2.09 28.63 10.96
C PHE A 94 1.51 27.43 10.22
N PHE A 95 0.17 27.32 10.17
CA PHE A 95 -0.51 26.23 9.50
C PHE A 95 -0.18 26.21 8.01
N LEU A 96 -0.26 27.36 7.33
CA LEU A 96 0.06 27.49 5.91
C LEU A 96 1.50 27.07 5.61
N PHE A 97 2.48 27.62 6.32
CA PHE A 97 3.88 27.26 6.10
C PHE A 97 4.17 25.80 6.42
N SER A 98 3.58 25.26 7.48
CA SER A 98 3.76 23.85 7.86
C SER A 98 3.16 22.90 6.81
N VAL A 99 1.98 23.22 6.26
CA VAL A 99 1.36 22.43 5.19
C VAL A 99 2.21 22.49 3.91
N ILE A 100 2.69 23.67 3.53
CA ILE A 100 3.61 23.83 2.38
C ILE A 100 4.88 23.02 2.59
N TYR A 101 5.49 23.11 3.78
CA TYR A 101 6.69 22.37 4.14
C TYR A 101 6.49 20.86 4.03
N VAL A 102 5.41 20.33 4.62
CA VAL A 102 5.05 18.91 4.52
C VAL A 102 4.81 18.51 3.06
N ARG A 103 4.15 19.36 2.26
CA ARG A 103 3.91 19.09 0.84
C ARG A 103 5.21 18.92 0.07
N VAL A 104 6.16 19.85 0.25
CA VAL A 104 7.46 19.80 -0.41
C VAL A 104 8.27 18.58 0.03
N LEU A 105 8.27 18.25 1.32
CA LEU A 105 8.95 17.06 1.83
C LEU A 105 8.37 15.76 1.26
N LEU A 106 7.05 15.64 1.23
CA LEU A 106 6.37 14.46 0.71
C LEU A 106 6.52 14.34 -0.81
N GLU A 107 6.52 15.46 -1.53
CA GLU A 107 6.80 15.51 -2.96
C GLU A 107 8.23 15.06 -3.26
N LEU A 108 9.21 15.56 -2.51
CA LEU A 108 10.60 15.10 -2.62
C LEU A 108 10.73 13.61 -2.32
N ALA A 109 10.10 13.14 -1.24
CA ALA A 109 10.08 11.71 -0.91
C ALA A 109 9.47 10.88 -2.05
N MET A 110 8.31 11.29 -2.57
CA MET A 110 7.63 10.62 -3.69
C MET A 110 8.51 10.55 -4.94
N VAL A 111 9.19 11.64 -5.30
CA VAL A 111 10.10 11.68 -6.45
C VAL A 111 11.27 10.71 -6.25
N LEU A 112 11.88 10.67 -5.06
CA LEU A 112 12.97 9.74 -4.76
C LEU A 112 12.53 8.28 -4.87
N PHE A 113 11.34 7.92 -4.35
CA PHE A 113 10.81 6.57 -4.49
C PHE A 113 10.54 6.19 -5.94
N ARG A 114 9.95 7.11 -6.72
CA ARG A 114 9.69 6.89 -8.14
C ARG A 114 10.98 6.61 -8.94
N ILE A 115 12.07 7.30 -8.61
CA ILE A 115 13.38 7.07 -9.22
C ILE A 115 13.94 5.68 -8.84
N ALA A 116 13.81 5.29 -7.58
CA ALA A 116 14.26 3.97 -7.10
C ALA A 116 13.48 2.81 -7.76
N GLU A 117 12.17 2.96 -7.92
CA GLU A 117 11.32 1.99 -8.62
C GLU A 117 11.71 1.86 -10.10
N ASN A 118 11.85 3.00 -10.80
CA ASN A 118 12.26 3.01 -12.22
C ASN A 118 13.62 2.35 -12.46
N THR A 119 14.56 2.47 -11.52
CA THR A 119 15.88 1.84 -11.62
C THR A 119 15.80 0.32 -11.56
N THR A 120 14.86 -0.22 -10.76
CA THR A 120 14.66 -1.66 -10.59
C THR A 120 14.12 -2.31 -11.88
N GLU A 121 13.31 -1.60 -12.65
CA GLU A 121 12.75 -2.12 -13.91
C GLU A 121 13.79 -2.17 -15.05
N MET A 122 14.70 -1.19 -15.13
CA MET A 122 15.75 -1.17 -16.15
C MET A 122 16.71 -2.37 -16.05
N VAL A 123 17.04 -2.81 -14.84
CA VAL A 123 17.89 -4.00 -14.62
C VAL A 123 17.19 -5.29 -15.06
N ARG A 124 15.86 -5.35 -15.02
CA ARG A 124 15.07 -6.50 -15.49
C ARG A 124 14.97 -6.57 -17.01
N GLN A 125 14.97 -5.43 -17.71
CA GLN A 125 14.90 -5.39 -19.17
C GLN A 125 16.24 -5.66 -19.85
N GLY A 126 17.36 -5.23 -19.27
CA GLY A 126 18.70 -5.53 -19.81
C GLY A 126 19.16 -6.99 -19.68
N ARG A 127 18.31 -7.88 -19.13
CA ARG A 127 18.59 -9.30 -18.89
C ARG A 127 17.83 -10.24 -19.84
N ARG A 128 17.28 -9.70 -20.93
CA ARG A 128 16.68 -10.44 -22.06
C ARG A 128 17.44 -10.14 -23.34
#